data_AF-A0A1D2M7F1-F1
#
_entry.id   AF-A0A1D2M7F1-F1
#
_cell.length_a   1.000
_cell.length_b   1.000
_cell.length_c   1.000
_cell.angle_alpha   90.00
_cell.angle_beta   90.00
_cell.angle_gamma   90.00
#
_symmetry.space_group_name_H-M   'P 1'
#
loop_
_entity.id
_entity.type
_entity.pdbx_description
1 polymer ?
#
loop_
_entity_poly.entity_id
_entity_poly.type
_entity_poly.pdbx_seq_one_letter_code
_entity_poly.pdbx_strand_id
1 'polypeptide(L)'
;MAFFVDCAAAEKISTQFPTHPCRGKVKGKAKSRSSRAGLQFPVGRIHRLLRKGNYAERVGAGAPVYLAAVMEYLAAEVLELAGNAARDNKRPYHSPSSATRHP
;
A
#
# COMPACT_ATOMS: atom_id res chain seq x y z
N MET A 1 3.73 -6.58 -15.72
CA MET A 1 3.86 -7.75 -14.80
C MET A 1 5.12 -7.79 -13.92
N ALA A 2 6.30 -7.32 -14.35
CA ALA A 2 7.53 -7.42 -13.56
C ALA A 2 7.69 -6.40 -12.40
N PHE A 3 6.81 -5.40 -12.27
CA PHE A 3 6.99 -4.31 -11.30
C PHE A 3 6.52 -4.62 -9.86
N PHE A 4 5.75 -5.70 -9.64
CA PHE A 4 5.19 -6.00 -8.32
C PHE A 4 5.82 -7.23 -7.63
N VAL A 5 6.56 -8.04 -8.38
CA VAL A 5 7.19 -9.29 -7.88
C VAL A 5 8.55 -9.03 -7.22
N ASP A 6 9.14 -7.84 -7.36
CA ASP A 6 10.35 -7.43 -6.65
C ASP A 6 10.09 -6.82 -5.26
N CYS A 7 8.91 -7.04 -4.68
CA CYS A 7 8.67 -6.71 -3.27
C CYS A 7 9.28 -7.75 -2.30
N ALA A 8 10.49 -8.23 -2.60
CA ALA A 8 11.38 -8.78 -1.59
C ALA A 8 12.25 -7.68 -0.93
N ALA A 9 12.23 -6.44 -1.43
CA ALA A 9 13.09 -5.35 -0.94
C ALA A 9 12.45 -4.39 0.09
N ALA A 10 11.21 -4.62 0.52
CA ALA A 10 10.49 -3.68 1.41
C ALA A 10 10.78 -3.84 2.91
N GLU A 11 11.85 -4.55 3.31
CA GLU A 11 12.27 -4.56 4.72
C GLU A 11 12.95 -3.25 5.18
N LYS A 12 13.25 -2.29 4.28
CA LYS A 12 14.03 -1.10 4.64
C LYS A 12 13.27 0.23 4.78
N ILE A 13 11.99 0.34 4.39
CA ILE A 13 11.28 1.65 4.37
C ILE A 13 10.27 1.82 5.52
N SER A 14 9.83 0.75 6.18
CA SER A 14 8.80 0.82 7.24
C SER A 14 9.31 1.32 8.60
N THR A 15 10.63 1.44 8.82
CA THR A 15 11.18 1.90 10.11
C THR A 15 11.34 3.42 10.22
N GLN A 16 11.01 4.20 9.20
CA GLN A 16 11.36 5.63 9.18
C GLN A 16 10.21 6.59 9.57
N PHE A 17 9.00 6.09 9.80
CA PHE A 17 7.95 6.86 10.45
C PHE A 17 7.90 6.52 11.95
N PRO A 18 8.23 7.47 12.85
CA PRO A 18 8.19 7.21 14.28
C PRO A 18 6.73 6.96 14.68
N THR A 19 6.40 5.70 14.93
CA THR A 19 5.15 5.37 15.62
C THR A 19 5.43 5.51 17.12
N HIS A 20 4.73 6.44 17.76
CA HIS A 20 4.84 6.64 19.20
C HIS A 20 4.57 5.32 19.94
N PRO A 21 5.48 4.85 20.81
CA PRO A 21 5.32 3.57 21.49
C PRO A 21 4.33 3.71 22.65
N CYS A 22 3.10 3.24 22.45
CA CYS A 22 2.18 3.04 23.56
C CYS A 22 2.48 1.70 24.26
N ARG A 23 3.31 1.80 25.31
CA ARG A 23 3.46 0.93 26.48
C ARG A 23 3.19 -0.58 26.29
N GLY A 24 4.25 -1.39 26.33
CA GLY A 24 4.17 -2.79 26.78
C GLY A 24 5.14 -3.78 26.10
N LYS A 25 6.21 -4.15 26.83
CA LYS A 25 7.14 -5.30 26.63
C LYS A 25 7.89 -5.37 25.29
N VAL A 26 9.21 -5.50 25.37
CA VAL A 26 10.13 -5.64 24.23
C VAL A 26 9.82 -6.94 23.48
N LYS A 27 8.90 -6.86 22.53
CA LYS A 27 8.60 -7.92 21.56
C LYS A 27 9.52 -7.69 20.36
N GLY A 28 10.13 -8.75 19.85
CA GLY A 28 10.96 -8.70 18.64
C GLY A 28 10.25 -7.96 17.51
N LYS A 29 11.03 -7.39 16.57
CA LYS A 29 10.54 -6.51 15.48
C LYS A 29 9.18 -6.98 14.95
N ALA A 30 8.14 -6.20 15.23
CA ALA A 30 6.77 -6.55 14.90
C ALA A 30 6.59 -6.52 13.36
N LYS A 31 6.59 -7.70 12.73
CA LYS A 31 6.22 -7.81 11.31
C LYS A 31 4.75 -7.48 11.12
N SER A 32 4.44 -6.64 10.15
CA SER A 32 3.07 -6.23 9.85
C SER A 32 2.29 -7.40 9.23
N ARG A 33 0.96 -7.38 9.35
CA ARG A 33 0.13 -8.42 8.70
C ARG A 33 0.22 -8.36 7.18
N SER A 34 0.44 -7.16 6.62
CA SER A 34 0.70 -6.96 5.20
C SER A 34 2.02 -7.61 4.78
N SER A 35 3.10 -7.39 5.54
CA SER A 35 4.42 -7.96 5.22
C SER A 35 4.46 -9.48 5.38
N ARG A 36 3.61 -10.06 6.23
CA ARG A 36 3.45 -11.53 6.33
C ARG A 36 2.64 -12.12 5.17
N ALA A 37 1.70 -11.35 4.62
CA ALA A 37 0.87 -11.76 3.50
C ALA A 37 1.51 -11.46 2.13
N GLY A 38 2.62 -10.72 2.09
CA GLY A 38 3.26 -10.29 0.84
C GLY A 38 2.47 -9.21 0.08
N LEU A 39 1.53 -8.54 0.75
CA LEU A 39 0.67 -7.52 0.13
C LEU A 39 1.21 -6.11 0.42
N GLN A 40 1.17 -5.24 -0.59
CA GLN A 40 1.37 -3.80 -0.42
C GLN A 40 0.21 -3.15 0.34
N PHE A 41 -1.00 -3.65 0.11
CA PHE A 41 -2.18 -3.06 0.70
C PHE A 41 -2.23 -3.29 2.23
N PRO A 42 -2.69 -2.29 3.02
CA PRO A 42 -2.62 -2.35 4.48
C PRO A 42 -3.73 -3.24 5.08
N VAL A 43 -3.49 -4.56 5.14
CA VAL A 43 -4.34 -5.56 5.85
C VAL A 43 -4.66 -5.11 7.29
N GLY A 44 -3.69 -4.48 7.93
CA GLY A 44 -3.79 -3.85 9.25
C GLY A 44 -5.01 -2.94 9.38
N ARG A 45 -5.09 -1.98 8.45
CA ARG A 45 -6.07 -0.90 8.41
C ARG A 45 -7.44 -1.41 7.96
N ILE A 46 -7.46 -2.28 6.95
CA ILE A 46 -8.69 -2.89 6.42
C ILE A 46 -9.44 -3.64 7.52
N HIS A 47 -8.73 -4.43 8.33
CA HIS A 47 -9.36 -5.12 9.46
C HIS A 47 -10.01 -4.17 10.49
N ARG A 48 -9.39 -3.01 10.73
CA ARG A 48 -9.96 -1.99 11.63
C ARG A 48 -11.21 -1.36 11.02
N LEU A 49 -11.18 -1.07 9.71
CA LEU A 49 -12.32 -0.52 8.99
C LEU A 49 -13.51 -1.50 8.97
N LEU A 50 -13.25 -2.79 8.74
CA LEU A 50 -14.29 -3.81 8.76
C LEU A 50 -15.00 -3.92 10.11
N ARG A 51 -14.27 -3.74 11.22
CA ARG A 51 -14.87 -3.74 12.56
C ARG A 51 -15.57 -2.43 12.90
N LYS A 52 -15.03 -1.29 12.43
CA LYS A 52 -15.66 0.02 12.64
C LYS A 52 -16.94 0.19 11.82
N GLY A 53 -17.03 -0.45 10.66
CA GLY A 53 -18.19 -0.38 9.79
C GLY A 53 -19.33 -1.32 10.16
N ASN A 54 -19.22 -2.08 11.26
CA ASN A 54 -20.26 -3.01 11.74
C ASN A 54 -20.80 -3.98 10.67
N TYR A 55 -19.99 -4.36 9.67
CA TYR A 55 -20.42 -5.24 8.58
C TYR A 55 -20.73 -6.67 9.04
N ALA A 56 -20.12 -7.10 10.14
CA ALA A 56 -20.38 -8.37 10.80
C ALA A 56 -20.03 -8.26 12.29
N GLU A 57 -20.69 -9.07 13.12
CA GLU A 57 -20.41 -9.14 14.57
C GLU A 57 -18.97 -9.61 14.84
N ARG A 58 -18.47 -10.55 14.04
CA ARG A 58 -17.11 -11.10 14.15
C ARG A 58 -16.44 -11.11 12.78
N VAL A 59 -15.28 -10.47 12.68
CA VAL A 59 -14.46 -10.47 11.46
C VAL A 59 -13.38 -11.54 11.59
N GLY A 60 -13.42 -12.54 10.70
CA GLY A 60 -12.41 -13.61 10.65
C GLY A 60 -11.03 -13.09 10.27
N ALA A 61 -9.97 -13.78 10.71
CA ALA A 61 -8.59 -13.35 10.48
C ALA A 61 -8.19 -13.29 8.99
N GLY A 62 -8.81 -14.13 8.15
CA GLY A 62 -8.57 -14.19 6.69
C GLY A 62 -9.34 -13.14 5.88
N ALA A 63 -10.46 -12.62 6.38
CA ALA A 63 -11.28 -11.64 5.67
C ALA A 63 -10.50 -10.37 5.23
N PRO A 64 -9.70 -9.71 6.10
CA PRO A 64 -8.95 -8.53 5.68
C PRO A 64 -7.77 -8.85 4.74
N VAL A 65 -7.27 -10.09 4.73
CA VAL A 65 -6.19 -10.51 3.81
C VAL A 65 -6.77 -10.71 2.42
N TYR A 66 -7.90 -11.42 2.32
CA TYR A 66 -8.60 -11.64 1.06
C TYR A 66 -9.01 -10.32 0.40
N LEU A 67 -9.63 -9.41 1.16
CA LEU A 67 -10.03 -8.11 0.64
C LEU A 67 -8.84 -7.27 0.17
N ALA A 68 -7.72 -7.28 0.92
CA ALA A 68 -6.51 -6.57 0.52
C ALA A 68 -5.94 -7.12 -0.80
N ALA A 69 -5.92 -8.45 -0.96
CA ALA A 69 -5.42 -9.09 -2.17
C ALA A 69 -6.26 -8.74 -3.41
N VAL A 70 -7.59 -8.76 -3.29
CA VAL A 70 -8.49 -8.41 -4.40
C VAL A 70 -8.32 -6.95 -4.81
N MET A 71 -8.24 -6.04 -3.84
CA MET A 71 -8.03 -4.62 -4.13
C MET A 71 -6.67 -4.35 -4.78
N GLU A 72 -5.63 -5.05 -4.35
CA GLU A 72 -4.29 -4.94 -4.93
C GLU A 72 -4.25 -5.45 -6.37
N TYR A 73 -4.91 -6.59 -6.64
CA TYR A 73 -5.03 -7.14 -7.98
C TYR A 73 -5.74 -6.17 -8.94
N LEU A 74 -6.91 -5.64 -8.53
CA LEU A 74 -7.66 -4.71 -9.37
C LEU A 74 -6.90 -3.40 -9.61
N ALA A 75 -6.23 -2.87 -8.57
CA ALA A 75 -5.43 -1.67 -8.72
C ALA A 75 -4.26 -1.88 -9.69
N ALA A 76 -3.58 -3.03 -9.62
CA ALA A 76 -2.49 -3.36 -10.53
C ALA A 76 -2.97 -3.44 -11.99
N GLU A 77 -4.11 -4.09 -12.24
CA GLU A 77 -4.68 -4.21 -13.59
C GLU A 77 -5.03 -2.84 -14.18
N VAL A 78 -5.71 -1.99 -13.39
CA VAL A 78 -6.09 -0.65 -13.84
C VAL A 78 -4.87 0.25 -14.07
N LEU A 79 -3.86 0.18 -13.18
CA LEU A 79 -2.64 0.97 -13.33
C LEU A 79 -1.78 0.53 -14.53
N GLU A 80 -1.74 -0.76 -14.86
CA GLU A 80 -1.03 -1.25 -16.05
C GLU A 80 -1.68 -0.68 -17.33
N LEU A 81 -3.00 -0.76 -17.44
CA LEU A 81 -3.74 -0.23 -18.59
C LEU A 81 -3.62 1.30 -18.68
N ALA A 82 -3.79 2.00 -17.56
CA ALA A 82 -3.65 3.45 -17.50
C ALA A 82 -2.20 3.89 -17.79
N GLY A 83 -1.21 3.14 -17.31
CA GLY A 83 0.21 3.38 -17.55
C GLY A 83 0.59 3.22 -19.02
N ASN A 84 0.08 2.18 -19.69
CA ASN A 84 0.28 1.99 -21.12
C ASN A 84 -0.36 3.14 -21.91
N ALA A 85 -1.62 3.48 -21.63
CA ALA A 85 -2.30 4.61 -22.26
C ALA A 85 -1.62 5.96 -21.98
N ALA A 86 -1.03 6.15 -20.80
CA ALA A 86 -0.31 7.37 -20.44
C ALA A 86 1.08 7.45 -21.10
N ARG A 87 1.76 6.33 -21.37
CA ARG A 87 3.03 6.31 -22.10
C ARG A 87 2.83 6.59 -23.59
N ASP A 88 1.72 6.13 -24.14
CA ASP A 88 1.34 6.39 -25.53
C ASP A 88 0.98 7.87 -25.73
N ASN A 89 0.39 8.50 -24.71
CA ASN A 89 0.15 9.94 -24.67
C ASN A 89 1.38 10.69 -24.13
N LYS A 90 2.38 10.94 -24.99
CA LYS A 90 3.64 11.67 -24.71
C LYS A 90 3.45 13.10 -24.13
N ARG A 91 2.94 13.22 -22.91
CA ARG A 91 2.99 14.45 -22.10
C ARG A 91 3.82 14.12 -20.87
N PRO A 92 5.14 14.37 -20.90
CA PRO A 92 5.89 14.42 -19.66
C PRO A 92 5.25 15.50 -18.80
N TYR A 93 4.66 15.09 -17.68
CA TYR A 93 4.16 16.00 -16.67
C TYR A 93 5.36 16.70 -16.05
N HIS A 94 5.77 17.82 -16.66
CA HIS A 94 6.80 18.70 -16.14
C HIS A 94 6.25 19.47 -14.94
N SER A 95 7.01 19.43 -13.86
CA SER A 95 6.79 20.15 -12.61
C SER A 95 6.50 21.64 -12.85
N PRO A 96 5.66 22.30 -12.03
CA PRO A 96 5.26 23.70 -12.20
C PRO A 96 6.36 24.73 -11.87
N SER A 97 7.63 24.34 -11.95
CA SER A 97 8.78 25.17 -11.59
C SER A 97 9.49 25.85 -12.77
N SER A 98 9.01 25.69 -14.01
CA SER A 98 9.62 26.31 -15.20
C SER A 98 8.97 27.62 -15.67
N ALA A 99 7.94 28.12 -14.98
CA ALA A 99 7.14 29.26 -15.46
C ALA A 99 7.59 30.65 -14.97
N THR A 100 8.64 30.79 -14.16
CA THR A 100 9.06 32.11 -13.63
C THR A 100 10.57 32.30 -13.57
N ARG A 101 11.16 32.64 -14.71
CA ARG A 101 12.23 33.64 -14.78
C ARG A 101 12.43 34.11 -16.22
N HIS A 102 11.65 35.13 -16.62
CA HIS A 102 12.04 36.02 -17.70
C HIS A 102 12.96 37.12 -17.13
N PRO A 103 13.91 37.63 -17.94
CA PRO A 103 15.13 38.31 -17.50
C PRO A 103 14.91 39.66 -16.80
#